data_AF-A0A958WCD7-F1
#
_entry.id   AF-A0A958WCD7-F1
#
_cell.length_a   1.000
_cell.length_b   1.000
_cell.length_c   1.000
_cell.angle_alpha   90.00
_cell.angle_beta   90.00
_cell.angle_gamma   90.00
#
_symmetry.space_group_name_H-M   'P 1'
#
loop_
_entity.id
_entity.type
_entity.pdbx_description
1 polymer ?
#
loop_
_entity_poly.entity_id
_entity_poly.type
_entity_poly.pdbx_seq_one_letter_code
_entity_poly.pdbx_strand_id
1 'polypeptide(L)'
;MRRAVILLGILLAGFSSRAQKVKYKDLYVLLRAKNYADASGFLVKFLAEEPDHPNANYQMGLMLENKLKELDLLKQTDAIVQRADSAILYLNKAHDLIDDKELKKHDDDYYELFKRRNLRTGKFEVILSDVQLDIEKRIEGLNALKQEVGGVKERFTKAQNYYESALSTYSALKEKYGDELTMAFAASDSTMLKLIDMATSYDSAVFNLEAYRKARQTFEGDSYEKILIETKSIEGFSEAALNEPDFYSRKIDLYEFNAWSASQQAQYKSKREFMRNIIEFDNSLNKMSETIAADSADLSSEAFGMITSSVLKELKMVDNDSRLMNLFQYKISQLNLRSAWMGWYTSMVDSANVAEQLDYLKKIRSQYDGVVKLSSSLTGMEEGPFLKRYNKFVAAQYSGATALKAYVYKQKELVEKDGKKLNELDSLLAERDTYGLWHGEKINLLANTKDSTNYITTYTDSQENAREVIVTGVSRGETPEFFFGLVPSSRFVDSLYFSKIPEFIAVDSLDSVQISPLKLSTGEYLIAYLAKADDGTLNTALVLASVDKGVLWVKEERGLEPSAKVEETEGKITIVQEGKDPIFYSLDGTRQ
;
A
#
# COMPACT_ATOMS: atom_id res chain seq x y z
N MET A 1 -49.59 64.27 52.71
CA MET A 1 -48.32 63.50 52.70
C MET A 1 -47.69 63.27 54.08
N ARG A 2 -47.71 64.20 55.04
CA ARG A 2 -47.05 64.00 56.36
C ARG A 2 -47.64 62.91 57.28
N ARG A 3 -48.90 62.49 57.08
CA ARG A 3 -49.53 61.41 57.87
C ARG A 3 -49.25 60.00 57.34
N ALA A 4 -48.86 59.86 56.06
CA ALA A 4 -48.51 58.56 55.47
C ALA A 4 -47.09 58.10 55.85
N VAL A 5 -46.19 59.03 56.15
CA VAL A 5 -44.79 58.73 56.54
C VAL A 5 -44.70 58.21 57.98
N ILE A 6 -45.61 58.63 58.87
CA ILE A 6 -45.61 58.19 60.28
C ILE A 6 -46.19 56.76 60.43
N LEU A 7 -47.13 56.36 59.57
CA LEU A 7 -47.69 55.00 59.57
C LEU A 7 -46.71 53.96 58.96
N LEU A 8 -45.84 54.37 58.03
CA LEU A 8 -44.80 53.50 57.48
C LEU A 8 -43.64 53.29 58.48
N GLY A 9 -43.36 54.27 59.34
CA GLY A 9 -42.32 54.15 60.39
C GLY A 9 -42.69 53.21 61.54
N ILE A 10 -43.98 53.07 61.87
CA ILE A 10 -44.45 52.17 62.94
C ILE A 10 -44.56 50.72 62.46
N LEU A 11 -44.77 50.49 61.16
CA LEU A 11 -44.81 49.14 60.56
C LEU A 11 -43.42 48.50 60.40
N LEU A 12 -42.35 49.31 60.38
CA LEU A 12 -40.96 48.83 60.28
C LEU A 12 -40.29 48.56 61.65
N ALA A 13 -40.89 49.00 62.76
CA ALA A 13 -40.35 48.77 64.12
C ALA A 13 -40.89 47.51 64.82
N GLY A 14 -41.84 46.78 64.18
CA GLY A 14 -42.56 45.66 64.79
C GLY A 14 -41.94 44.27 64.64
N PHE A 15 -40.87 44.11 63.85
CA PHE A 15 -40.26 42.80 63.56
C PHE A 15 -38.86 42.63 64.14
N SER A 16 -38.59 43.22 65.30
CA SER A 16 -37.55 42.69 66.18
C SER A 16 -38.07 41.38 66.78
N SER A 17 -38.13 40.31 65.99
CA SER A 17 -38.28 38.97 66.53
C SER A 17 -37.09 38.77 67.44
N ARG A 18 -37.29 38.94 68.75
CA ARG A 18 -36.32 38.50 69.75
C ARG A 18 -36.17 37.01 69.48
N ALA A 19 -35.04 36.64 68.89
CA ALA A 19 -34.71 35.26 68.58
C ALA A 19 -34.93 34.48 69.87
N GLN A 20 -35.95 33.63 69.86
CA GLN A 20 -36.32 32.83 71.01
C GLN A 20 -35.10 31.96 71.32
N LYS A 21 -34.47 32.18 72.49
CA LYS A 21 -33.26 31.44 72.90
C LYS A 21 -33.56 29.96 72.75
N VAL A 22 -32.84 29.30 71.84
CA VAL A 22 -33.07 27.89 71.50
C VAL A 22 -32.66 27.07 72.72
N LYS A 23 -33.62 26.38 73.34
CA LYS A 23 -33.30 25.47 74.45
C LYS A 23 -32.71 24.20 73.88
N TYR A 24 -31.55 23.80 74.40
CA TYR A 24 -30.87 22.58 73.94
C TYR A 24 -31.74 21.32 74.07
N LYS A 25 -32.56 21.23 75.12
CA LYS A 25 -33.45 20.08 75.35
C LYS A 25 -34.43 19.85 74.19
N ASP A 26 -35.00 20.93 73.65
CA ASP A 26 -35.96 20.85 72.53
C ASP A 26 -35.23 20.47 71.22
N LEU A 27 -34.01 20.99 71.05
CA LEU A 27 -33.13 20.64 69.93
C LEU A 27 -32.65 19.18 69.98
N TYR A 28 -32.33 18.66 71.16
CA TYR A 28 -31.81 17.30 71.33
C TYR A 28 -32.83 16.23 70.89
N VAL A 29 -34.14 16.50 71.04
CA VAL A 29 -35.18 15.59 70.52
C VAL A 29 -35.04 15.37 69.02
N LEU A 30 -34.75 16.44 68.25
CA LEU A 30 -34.54 16.36 66.81
C LEU A 30 -33.24 15.63 66.46
N LEU A 31 -32.17 15.89 67.21
CA LEU A 31 -30.85 15.27 67.01
C LEU A 31 -30.89 13.77 67.32
N ARG A 32 -31.57 13.37 68.42
CA ARG A 32 -31.79 11.97 68.78
C ARG A 32 -32.59 11.22 67.72
N ALA A 33 -33.57 11.88 67.10
CA ALA A 33 -34.34 11.35 65.98
C ALA A 33 -33.55 11.31 64.66
N LYS A 34 -32.28 11.76 64.64
CA LYS A 34 -31.43 11.94 63.44
C LYS A 34 -32.07 12.83 62.38
N ASN A 35 -33.00 13.71 62.75
CA ASN A 35 -33.58 14.68 61.84
C ASN A 35 -32.64 15.88 61.65
N TYR A 36 -31.50 15.61 61.02
CA TYR A 36 -30.42 16.58 60.84
C TYR A 36 -30.77 17.71 59.88
N ALA A 37 -31.71 17.48 58.95
CA ALA A 37 -32.19 18.50 58.04
C ALA A 37 -32.76 19.69 58.82
N ASP A 38 -33.69 19.42 59.74
CA ASP A 38 -34.35 20.43 60.55
C ASP A 38 -33.46 20.93 61.71
N ALA A 39 -32.68 20.03 62.32
CA ALA A 39 -31.86 20.36 63.49
C ALA A 39 -30.64 21.25 63.18
N SER A 40 -30.09 21.18 61.95
CA SER A 40 -28.78 21.78 61.65
C SER A 40 -28.71 23.29 61.88
N GLY A 41 -29.73 24.04 61.43
CA GLY A 41 -29.77 25.50 61.60
C GLY A 41 -29.90 25.92 63.06
N PHE A 42 -30.64 25.15 63.87
CA PHE A 42 -30.78 25.39 65.29
C PHE A 42 -29.50 25.05 66.07
N LEU A 43 -28.83 23.96 65.71
CA LEU A 43 -27.60 23.54 66.37
C LEU A 43 -26.43 24.51 66.12
N VAL A 44 -26.29 25.04 64.90
CA VAL A 44 -25.30 26.09 64.60
C VAL A 44 -25.56 27.35 65.42
N LYS A 45 -26.82 27.82 65.49
CA LYS A 45 -27.19 28.98 66.30
C LYS A 45 -26.92 28.75 67.79
N PHE A 46 -27.25 27.56 68.29
CA PHE A 46 -27.03 27.20 69.69
C PHE A 46 -25.53 27.21 70.04
N LEU A 47 -24.67 26.60 69.22
CA LEU A 47 -23.22 26.60 69.45
C LEU A 47 -22.57 27.98 69.23
N ALA A 48 -23.24 28.92 68.54
CA ALA A 48 -22.79 30.30 68.48
C ALA A 48 -23.02 31.05 69.80
N GLU A 49 -24.08 30.70 70.54
CA GLU A 49 -24.40 31.27 71.85
C GLU A 49 -23.65 30.54 72.99
N GLU A 50 -23.54 29.22 72.91
CA GLU A 50 -22.93 28.35 73.92
C GLU A 50 -21.88 27.42 73.27
N PRO A 51 -20.70 27.94 72.90
CA PRO A 51 -19.69 27.20 72.12
C PRO A 51 -19.07 26.02 72.87
N ASP A 52 -19.06 26.06 74.20
CA ASP A 52 -18.45 25.04 75.06
C ASP A 52 -19.48 24.05 75.62
N HIS A 53 -20.66 23.92 74.99
CA HIS A 53 -21.65 22.95 75.42
C HIS A 53 -21.23 21.51 75.00
N PRO A 54 -21.01 20.57 75.94
CA PRO A 54 -20.34 19.29 75.63
C PRO A 54 -21.11 18.42 74.62
N ASN A 55 -22.37 18.07 74.92
CA ASN A 55 -23.19 17.23 74.03
C ASN A 55 -23.53 17.92 72.70
N ALA A 56 -23.67 19.25 72.66
CA ALA A 56 -23.95 19.97 71.42
C ALA A 56 -22.79 19.86 70.43
N ASN A 57 -21.55 19.96 70.91
CA ASN A 57 -20.35 19.71 70.11
C ASN A 57 -20.32 18.25 69.61
N TYR A 58 -20.64 17.27 70.47
CA TYR A 58 -20.72 15.86 70.07
C TYR A 58 -21.74 15.62 68.94
N GLN A 59 -22.97 16.14 69.10
CA GLN A 59 -24.03 16.01 68.10
C GLN A 59 -23.71 16.75 66.79
N MET A 60 -22.96 17.87 66.85
CA MET A 60 -22.49 18.56 65.65
C MET A 60 -21.49 17.68 64.87
N GLY A 61 -20.58 17.01 65.58
CA GLY A 61 -19.69 16.00 65.00
C GLY A 61 -20.46 14.89 64.27
N LEU A 62 -21.44 14.28 64.95
CA LEU A 62 -22.28 13.22 64.37
C LEU A 62 -23.11 13.68 63.16
N MET A 63 -23.66 14.90 63.21
CA MET A 63 -24.42 15.46 62.10
C MET A 63 -23.52 15.67 60.88
N LEU A 64 -22.31 16.19 61.07
CA LEU A 64 -21.35 16.38 59.98
C LEU A 64 -20.91 15.04 59.41
N GLU A 65 -20.64 14.04 60.26
CA GLU A 65 -20.37 12.66 59.84
C GLU A 65 -21.51 12.08 58.98
N ASN A 66 -22.77 12.31 59.37
CA ASN A 66 -23.91 11.85 58.58
C ASN A 66 -24.00 12.55 57.22
N LYS A 67 -23.74 13.86 57.18
CA LYS A 67 -23.72 14.65 55.93
C LYS A 67 -22.59 14.24 54.99
N LEU A 68 -21.50 13.63 55.48
CA LEU A 68 -20.43 13.11 54.64
C LEU A 68 -20.92 11.97 53.74
N LYS A 69 -21.86 11.15 54.22
CA LYS A 69 -22.38 9.98 53.50
C LYS A 69 -23.20 10.35 52.26
N GLU A 70 -23.67 11.60 52.20
CA GLU A 70 -24.48 12.13 51.08
C GLU A 70 -23.62 12.71 49.95
N LEU A 71 -22.30 12.85 50.14
CA LEU A 71 -21.41 13.52 49.20
C LEU A 71 -20.78 12.55 48.24
N ASP A 72 -20.62 12.97 46.99
CA ASP A 72 -19.90 12.18 45.98
C ASP A 72 -18.39 12.23 46.21
N LEU A 73 -17.78 11.05 46.43
CA LEU A 73 -16.35 10.89 46.70
C LEU A 73 -15.43 11.59 45.68
N LEU A 74 -15.81 11.62 44.39
CA LEU A 74 -15.00 12.19 43.32
C LEU A 74 -15.31 13.67 43.10
N LYS A 75 -16.59 14.03 42.99
CA LYS A 75 -17.00 15.39 42.62
C LYS A 75 -16.85 16.35 43.79
N GLN A 76 -16.91 15.85 45.02
CA GLN A 76 -16.98 16.65 46.24
C GLN A 76 -15.89 16.27 47.25
N THR A 77 -14.75 15.74 46.79
CA THR A 77 -13.61 15.37 47.64
C THR A 77 -13.22 16.47 48.62
N ASP A 78 -13.08 17.71 48.15
CA ASP A 78 -12.62 18.80 49.01
C ASP A 78 -13.66 19.14 50.08
N ALA A 79 -14.95 19.02 49.74
CA ALA A 79 -16.05 19.19 50.68
C ALA A 79 -16.14 18.05 51.71
N ILE A 80 -15.77 16.82 51.33
CA ILE A 80 -15.64 15.68 52.25
C ILE A 80 -14.52 15.95 53.25
N VAL A 81 -13.33 16.35 52.76
CA VAL A 81 -12.18 16.64 53.63
C VAL A 81 -12.50 17.77 54.60
N GLN A 82 -13.06 18.89 54.11
CA GLN A 82 -13.43 20.04 54.95
C GLN A 82 -14.48 19.69 56.01
N ARG A 83 -15.49 18.89 55.65
CA ARG A 83 -16.52 18.46 56.60
C ARG A 83 -15.98 17.45 57.61
N ALA A 84 -15.08 16.56 57.20
CA ALA A 84 -14.40 15.65 58.11
C ALA A 84 -13.52 16.43 59.10
N ASP A 85 -12.77 17.44 58.64
CA ASP A 85 -11.99 18.34 59.51
C ASP A 85 -12.88 19.08 60.52
N SER A 86 -14.03 19.57 60.05
CA SER A 86 -15.02 20.22 60.92
C SER A 86 -15.60 19.24 61.93
N ALA A 87 -15.93 18.01 61.52
CA ALA A 87 -16.44 16.98 62.42
C ALA A 87 -15.40 16.61 63.49
N ILE A 88 -14.15 16.40 63.10
CA ILE A 88 -13.02 16.14 64.02
C ILE A 88 -12.85 17.29 65.02
N LEU A 89 -12.93 18.55 64.56
CA LEU A 89 -12.84 19.72 65.44
C LEU A 89 -13.91 19.69 66.54
N TYR A 90 -15.17 19.45 66.18
CA TYR A 90 -16.28 19.38 67.14
C TYR A 90 -16.20 18.15 68.06
N LEU A 91 -15.73 17.01 67.54
CA LEU A 91 -15.52 15.80 68.33
C LEU A 91 -14.37 15.97 69.34
N ASN A 92 -13.26 16.59 68.96
CA ASN A 92 -12.17 16.91 69.89
C ASN A 92 -12.66 17.84 71.02
N LYS A 93 -13.43 18.89 70.69
CA LYS A 93 -14.05 19.74 71.71
C LYS A 93 -14.96 18.96 72.64
N ALA A 94 -15.77 18.05 72.11
CA ALA A 94 -16.63 17.20 72.93
C ALA A 94 -15.81 16.27 73.84
N HIS A 95 -14.71 15.69 73.34
CA HIS A 95 -13.80 14.85 74.13
C HIS A 95 -13.23 15.60 75.34
N ASP A 96 -12.78 16.84 75.13
CA ASP A 96 -12.20 17.70 76.18
C ASP A 96 -13.25 18.19 77.20
N LEU A 97 -14.48 18.42 76.76
CA LEU A 97 -15.56 19.03 77.57
C LEU A 97 -16.42 18.01 78.32
N ILE A 98 -16.51 16.76 77.86
CA ILE A 98 -17.27 15.71 78.54
C ILE A 98 -16.44 15.14 79.68
N ASP A 99 -16.78 15.50 80.91
CA ASP A 99 -16.16 14.97 82.13
C ASP A 99 -17.15 14.11 82.95
N ASP A 100 -16.64 13.47 84.01
CA ASP A 100 -17.47 12.63 84.90
C ASP A 100 -18.62 13.43 85.56
N LYS A 101 -18.48 14.74 85.72
CA LYS A 101 -19.51 15.58 86.36
C LYS A 101 -20.65 15.83 85.40
N GLU A 102 -20.34 16.14 84.14
CA GLU A 102 -21.30 16.32 83.07
C GLU A 102 -22.09 15.03 82.83
N LEU A 103 -21.40 13.89 82.76
CA LEU A 103 -22.04 12.59 82.58
C LEU A 103 -23.00 12.27 83.73
N LYS A 104 -22.61 12.44 84.99
CA LYS A 104 -23.50 12.19 86.15
C LYS A 104 -24.71 13.11 86.21
N LYS A 105 -24.62 14.31 85.62
CA LYS A 105 -25.71 15.29 85.61
C LYS A 105 -26.72 15.01 84.50
N HIS A 106 -26.30 14.37 83.41
CA HIS A 106 -27.07 14.21 82.18
C HIS A 106 -27.08 12.77 81.64
N ASP A 107 -26.80 11.77 82.48
CA ASP A 107 -26.74 10.34 82.14
C ASP A 107 -28.07 9.81 81.62
N ASP A 108 -29.19 10.29 82.17
CA ASP A 108 -30.54 9.85 81.81
C ASP A 108 -31.09 10.50 80.52
N ASP A 109 -30.54 11.63 80.09
CA ASP A 109 -31.08 12.41 78.97
C ASP A 109 -30.21 12.30 77.71
N TYR A 110 -28.94 12.68 77.79
CA TYR A 110 -28.11 13.00 76.62
C TYR A 110 -27.19 11.86 76.18
N TYR A 111 -26.78 11.02 77.11
CA TYR A 111 -25.81 9.95 76.90
C TYR A 111 -26.45 8.56 77.02
N GLU A 112 -27.77 8.48 76.84
CA GLU A 112 -28.54 7.24 76.97
C GLU A 112 -28.00 6.09 76.08
N LEU A 113 -27.46 6.44 74.90
CA LEU A 113 -26.83 5.51 73.95
C LEU A 113 -25.63 4.74 74.54
N PHE A 114 -25.00 5.26 75.60
CA PHE A 114 -23.83 4.67 76.25
C PHE A 114 -24.17 3.94 77.56
N LYS A 115 -25.45 3.86 77.94
CA LYS A 115 -25.85 3.17 79.16
C LYS A 115 -25.55 1.68 79.06
N ARG A 116 -24.73 1.18 79.98
CA ARG A 116 -24.46 -0.26 80.13
C ARG A 116 -24.69 -0.71 81.56
N ARG A 117 -25.02 -1.99 81.73
CA ARG A 117 -25.22 -2.59 83.05
C ARG A 117 -23.87 -2.78 83.73
N ASN A 118 -23.64 -2.11 84.85
CA ASN A 118 -22.48 -2.37 85.69
C ASN A 118 -22.61 -3.76 86.32
N LEU A 119 -21.65 -4.64 86.02
CA LEU A 119 -21.63 -6.05 86.47
C LEU A 119 -21.53 -6.20 88.00
N ARG A 120 -20.96 -5.20 88.69
CA ARG A 120 -20.74 -5.23 90.14
C ARG A 120 -21.95 -4.72 90.94
N THR A 121 -22.64 -3.70 90.43
CA THR A 121 -23.75 -3.03 91.15
C THR A 121 -25.13 -3.35 90.58
N GLY A 122 -25.19 -3.90 89.37
CA GLY A 122 -26.43 -4.19 88.66
C GLY A 122 -27.17 -2.95 88.11
N LYS A 123 -26.68 -1.73 88.39
CA LYS A 123 -27.25 -0.47 87.90
C LYS A 123 -26.77 -0.18 86.48
N PHE A 124 -27.61 0.48 85.69
CA PHE A 124 -27.20 1.04 84.41
C PHE A 124 -26.48 2.36 84.66
N GLU A 125 -25.26 2.49 84.17
CA GLU A 125 -24.48 3.73 84.26
C GLU A 125 -23.74 3.97 82.94
N VAL A 126 -23.47 5.25 82.68
CA VAL A 126 -22.60 5.68 81.57
C VAL A 126 -21.18 5.82 82.11
N ILE A 127 -20.21 5.19 81.46
CA ILE A 127 -18.81 5.26 81.85
C ILE A 127 -18.09 6.20 80.89
N LEU A 128 -17.35 7.19 81.43
CA LEU A 128 -16.62 8.19 80.64
C LEU A 128 -15.71 7.57 79.57
N SER A 129 -15.01 6.49 79.94
CA SER A 129 -14.12 5.78 79.02
C SER A 129 -14.82 5.29 77.76
N ASP A 130 -16.11 4.92 77.83
CA ASP A 130 -16.83 4.42 76.66
C ASP A 130 -17.20 5.57 75.71
N VAL A 131 -17.59 6.72 76.26
CA VAL A 131 -17.93 7.93 75.48
C VAL A 131 -16.67 8.46 74.80
N GLN A 132 -15.58 8.59 75.55
CA GLN A 132 -14.29 9.01 75.01
C GLN A 132 -13.79 8.03 73.94
N LEU A 133 -13.91 6.71 74.17
CA LEU A 133 -13.54 5.70 73.19
C LEU A 133 -14.39 5.76 71.91
N ASP A 134 -15.70 6.03 71.99
CA ASP A 134 -16.53 6.25 70.80
C ASP A 134 -16.08 7.49 70.02
N ILE A 135 -15.81 8.60 70.71
CA ILE A 135 -15.32 9.84 70.10
C ILE A 135 -13.96 9.61 69.42
N GLU A 136 -13.01 8.95 70.10
CA GLU A 136 -11.70 8.61 69.56
C GLU A 136 -11.81 7.71 68.32
N LYS A 137 -12.65 6.67 68.37
CA LYS A 137 -12.90 5.80 67.21
C LYS A 137 -13.50 6.55 66.03
N ARG A 138 -14.39 7.52 66.27
CA ARG A 138 -14.96 8.37 65.21
C ARG A 138 -13.92 9.29 64.60
N ILE A 139 -13.08 9.92 65.43
CA ILE A 139 -11.97 10.75 64.96
C ILE A 139 -11.00 9.93 64.13
N GLU A 140 -10.65 8.73 64.58
CA GLU A 140 -9.80 7.78 63.84
C GLU A 140 -10.45 7.41 62.49
N GLY A 141 -11.74 7.05 62.49
CA GLY A 141 -12.49 6.75 61.27
C GLY A 141 -12.57 7.92 60.28
N LEU A 142 -12.76 9.15 60.76
CA LEU A 142 -12.77 10.35 59.92
C LEU A 142 -11.38 10.67 59.34
N ASN A 143 -10.32 10.45 60.11
CA ASN A 143 -8.95 10.60 59.61
C ASN A 143 -8.61 9.55 58.56
N ALA A 144 -9.00 8.30 58.77
CA ALA A 144 -8.87 7.23 57.79
C ALA A 144 -9.64 7.57 56.50
N LEU A 145 -10.91 7.99 56.62
CA LEU A 145 -11.74 8.44 55.49
C LEU A 145 -11.04 9.54 54.68
N LYS A 146 -10.49 10.57 55.34
CA LYS A 146 -9.77 11.65 54.64
C LYS A 146 -8.59 11.13 53.82
N GLN A 147 -7.79 10.24 54.40
CA GLN A 147 -6.64 9.64 53.70
C GLN A 147 -7.09 8.78 52.52
N GLU A 148 -8.10 7.95 52.71
CA GLU A 148 -8.63 7.07 51.66
C GLU A 148 -9.24 7.87 50.51
N VAL A 149 -10.06 8.88 50.79
CA VAL A 149 -10.66 9.76 49.77
C VAL A 149 -9.57 10.48 48.96
N GLY A 150 -8.51 10.96 49.63
CA GLY A 150 -7.34 11.55 48.97
C GLY A 150 -6.67 10.55 48.01
N GLY A 151 -6.44 9.33 48.46
CA GLY A 151 -5.88 8.26 47.64
C GLY A 151 -6.77 7.84 46.45
N VAL A 152 -8.09 7.88 46.63
CA VAL A 152 -9.09 7.63 45.58
C VAL A 152 -9.02 8.70 44.49
N LYS A 153 -9.01 9.99 44.86
CA LYS A 153 -8.90 11.12 43.93
C LYS A 153 -7.57 11.09 43.17
N GLU A 154 -6.47 10.75 43.84
CA GLU A 154 -5.16 10.62 43.21
C GLU A 154 -5.14 9.51 42.14
N ARG A 155 -5.65 8.31 42.48
CA ARG A 155 -5.73 7.19 41.53
C ARG A 155 -6.61 7.52 40.33
N PHE A 156 -7.75 8.16 40.56
CA PHE A 156 -8.63 8.62 39.49
C PHE A 156 -7.92 9.60 38.54
N THR A 157 -7.25 10.62 39.10
CA THR A 157 -6.51 11.61 38.32
C THR A 157 -5.38 10.97 37.51
N LYS A 158 -4.64 10.03 38.12
CA LYS A 158 -3.60 9.27 37.41
C LYS A 158 -4.17 8.44 36.27
N ALA A 159 -5.30 7.76 36.49
CA ALA A 159 -5.95 6.96 35.45
C ALA A 159 -6.33 7.83 34.23
N GLN A 160 -6.94 8.99 34.48
CA GLN A 160 -7.30 9.94 33.43
C GLN A 160 -6.05 10.42 32.67
N ASN A 161 -5.04 10.94 33.37
CA ASN A 161 -3.82 11.47 32.74
C ASN A 161 -3.08 10.42 31.90
N TYR A 162 -2.96 9.19 32.40
CA TYR A 162 -2.31 8.10 31.65
C TYR A 162 -3.10 7.71 30.41
N TYR A 163 -4.43 7.69 30.50
CA TYR A 163 -5.27 7.38 29.35
C TYR A 163 -5.23 8.49 28.29
N GLU A 164 -5.30 9.76 28.70
CA GLU A 164 -5.13 10.92 27.82
C GLU A 164 -3.76 10.91 27.12
N SER A 165 -2.70 10.50 27.82
CA SER A 165 -1.37 10.31 27.22
C SER A 165 -1.36 9.22 26.13
N ALA A 166 -2.03 8.09 26.37
CA ALA A 166 -2.16 7.03 25.37
C ALA A 166 -2.97 7.50 24.15
N LEU A 167 -4.10 8.18 24.38
CA LEU A 167 -4.96 8.73 23.33
C LEU A 167 -4.26 9.82 22.49
N SER A 168 -3.49 10.69 23.13
CA SER A 168 -2.68 11.72 22.48
C SER A 168 -1.59 11.08 21.60
N THR A 169 -0.91 10.04 22.12
CA THR A 169 0.09 9.30 21.35
C THR A 169 -0.51 8.63 20.12
N TYR A 170 -1.67 7.99 20.27
CA TYR A 170 -2.44 7.42 19.15
C TYR A 170 -2.78 8.49 18.11
N SER A 171 -3.32 9.63 18.54
CA SER A 171 -3.71 10.72 17.65
C SER A 171 -2.52 11.31 16.89
N ALA A 172 -1.37 11.46 17.54
CA ALA A 172 -0.13 11.91 16.91
C ALA A 172 0.41 10.90 15.88
N LEU A 173 0.27 9.59 16.14
CA LEU A 173 0.63 8.55 15.17
C LEU A 173 -0.31 8.60 13.95
N LYS A 174 -1.61 8.77 14.18
CA LYS A 174 -2.62 8.91 13.15
C LYS A 174 -2.37 10.12 12.25
N GLU A 175 -2.13 11.29 12.83
CA GLU A 175 -1.83 12.52 12.09
C GLU A 175 -0.56 12.37 11.25
N LYS A 176 0.49 11.75 11.82
CA LYS A 176 1.78 11.58 11.13
C LYS A 176 1.69 10.67 9.91
N TYR A 177 0.99 9.54 10.02
CA TYR A 177 1.02 8.49 9.00
C TYR A 177 -0.23 8.43 8.12
N GLY A 178 -1.38 8.91 8.59
CA GLY A 178 -2.66 8.87 7.90
C GLY A 178 -3.33 7.50 7.91
N ASP A 179 -2.60 6.45 7.52
CA ASP A 179 -3.11 5.08 7.40
C ASP A 179 -2.14 4.02 7.97
N GLU A 180 -2.69 2.85 8.30
CA GLU A 180 -1.94 1.70 8.87
C GLU A 180 -0.82 1.22 7.96
N LEU A 181 -1.10 1.13 6.65
CA LEU A 181 -0.13 0.61 5.70
C LEU A 181 1.07 1.56 5.61
N THR A 182 0.83 2.87 5.53
CA THR A 182 1.87 3.89 5.55
C THR A 182 2.65 3.86 6.86
N MET A 183 1.99 3.72 8.02
CA MET A 183 2.70 3.54 9.29
C MET A 183 3.58 2.30 9.26
N ALA A 184 3.06 1.14 8.85
CA ALA A 184 3.79 -0.12 8.88
C ALA A 184 5.08 -0.08 8.02
N PHE A 185 5.06 0.62 6.89
CA PHE A 185 6.23 0.77 6.02
C PHE A 185 7.17 1.91 6.45
N ALA A 186 6.62 3.04 6.90
CA ALA A 186 7.40 4.24 7.23
C ALA A 186 7.90 4.29 8.68
N ALA A 187 7.33 3.46 9.57
CA ALA A 187 7.66 3.46 10.99
C ALA A 187 9.16 3.30 11.24
N SER A 188 9.64 4.01 12.24
CA SER A 188 11.02 3.95 12.72
C SER A 188 11.08 3.23 14.08
N ASP A 189 12.28 3.00 14.59
CA ASP A 189 12.46 2.49 15.95
C ASP A 189 11.87 3.48 16.99
N SER A 190 11.88 4.79 16.72
CA SER A 190 11.15 5.78 17.54
C SER A 190 9.62 5.58 17.50
N THR A 191 9.06 5.10 16.39
CA THR A 191 7.62 4.77 16.31
C THR A 191 7.30 3.54 17.14
N MET A 192 8.19 2.56 17.12
CA MET A 192 8.13 1.35 17.93
C MET A 192 8.13 1.70 19.43
N LEU A 193 9.01 2.61 19.87
CA LEU A 193 9.01 3.12 21.25
C LEU A 193 7.69 3.80 21.61
N LYS A 194 7.16 4.68 20.74
CA LYS A 194 5.85 5.32 20.98
C LYS A 194 4.71 4.32 21.14
N LEU A 195 4.70 3.24 20.37
CA LEU A 195 3.71 2.16 20.51
C LEU A 195 3.82 1.45 21.86
N ILE A 196 5.05 1.22 22.35
CA ILE A 196 5.30 0.64 23.68
C ILE A 196 4.88 1.62 24.79
N ASP A 197 5.24 2.89 24.67
CA ASP A 197 4.91 3.93 25.65
C ASP A 197 3.39 4.12 25.75
N MET A 198 2.69 4.05 24.61
CA MET A 198 1.22 4.11 24.54
C MET A 198 0.56 2.92 25.25
N ALA A 199 1.04 1.70 24.99
CA ALA A 199 0.56 0.49 25.68
C ALA A 199 0.82 0.58 27.20
N THR A 200 2.04 0.97 27.59
CA THR A 200 2.43 1.14 29.00
C THR A 200 1.59 2.20 29.71
N SER A 201 1.29 3.30 29.03
CA SER A 201 0.40 4.35 29.55
C SER A 201 -1.02 3.81 29.74
N TYR A 202 -1.55 3.07 28.77
CA TYR A 202 -2.86 2.44 28.88
C TYR A 202 -2.92 1.41 30.03
N ASP A 203 -1.93 0.52 30.15
CA ASP A 203 -1.82 -0.42 31.27
C ASP A 203 -1.83 0.29 32.63
N SER A 204 -1.07 1.39 32.73
CA SER A 204 -1.03 2.22 33.92
C SER A 204 -2.38 2.88 34.20
N ALA A 205 -3.11 3.30 33.16
CA ALA A 205 -4.45 3.84 33.30
C ALA A 205 -5.44 2.80 33.83
N VAL A 206 -5.48 1.62 33.21
CA VAL A 206 -6.34 0.49 33.63
C VAL A 206 -6.02 0.07 35.06
N PHE A 207 -4.74 -0.07 35.42
CA PHE A 207 -4.31 -0.40 36.77
C PHE A 207 -4.83 0.61 37.81
N ASN A 208 -4.65 1.90 37.56
CA ASN A 208 -5.12 2.95 38.47
C ASN A 208 -6.66 3.00 38.53
N LEU A 209 -7.34 2.78 37.40
CA LEU A 209 -8.79 2.77 37.32
C LEU A 209 -9.42 1.58 38.06
N GLU A 210 -8.84 0.39 37.93
CA GLU A 210 -9.28 -0.79 38.68
C GLU A 210 -9.06 -0.61 40.18
N ALA A 211 -7.94 -0.01 40.56
CA ALA A 211 -7.63 0.23 41.96
C ALA A 211 -8.54 1.32 42.56
N TYR A 212 -8.88 2.34 41.76
CA TYR A 212 -9.94 3.30 42.07
C TYR A 212 -11.30 2.60 42.24
N ARG A 213 -11.68 1.72 41.31
CA ARG A 213 -12.94 0.94 41.38
C ARG A 213 -13.02 0.12 42.67
N LYS A 214 -11.93 -0.56 43.05
CA LYS A 214 -11.84 -1.36 44.29
C LYS A 214 -11.94 -0.47 45.54
N ALA A 215 -11.21 0.65 45.58
CA ALA A 215 -11.25 1.59 46.68
C ALA A 215 -12.61 2.31 46.81
N ARG A 216 -13.38 2.43 45.73
CA ARG A 216 -14.75 2.95 45.79
C ARG A 216 -15.73 1.93 46.39
N GLN A 217 -15.53 0.64 46.12
CA GLN A 217 -16.39 -0.44 46.63
C GLN A 217 -16.30 -0.61 48.16
N THR A 218 -15.20 -0.19 48.78
CA THR A 218 -15.03 -0.25 50.24
C THR A 218 -15.80 0.84 51.00
N PHE A 219 -16.25 1.89 50.32
CA PHE A 219 -17.14 2.90 50.92
C PHE A 219 -18.58 2.36 50.92
N GLU A 220 -18.91 1.62 51.98
CA GLU A 220 -20.19 0.97 52.20
C GLU A 220 -21.38 1.96 52.11
N GLY A 221 -22.21 1.79 51.08
CA GLY A 221 -23.49 2.45 50.93
C GLY A 221 -24.18 2.03 49.63
N ASP A 222 -25.47 1.69 49.72
CA ASP A 222 -26.32 1.35 48.55
C ASP A 222 -26.39 2.48 47.49
N SER A 223 -25.90 3.68 47.83
CA SER A 223 -25.80 4.82 46.93
C SER A 223 -24.66 4.74 45.92
N TYR A 224 -23.65 3.88 46.14
CA TYR A 224 -22.51 3.75 45.25
C TYR A 224 -22.70 2.59 44.25
N GLU A 225 -23.38 2.89 43.14
CA GLU A 225 -23.53 1.94 42.04
C GLU A 225 -22.17 1.47 41.47
N LYS A 226 -22.12 0.20 41.07
CA LYS A 226 -20.94 -0.45 40.50
C LYS A 226 -20.54 0.22 39.19
N ILE A 227 -19.33 0.79 39.16
CA ILE A 227 -18.73 1.29 37.91
C ILE A 227 -18.44 0.11 36.99
N LEU A 228 -18.94 0.19 35.76
CA LEU A 228 -18.64 -0.74 34.68
C LEU A 228 -17.51 -0.15 33.83
N ILE A 229 -16.48 -0.94 33.59
CA ILE A 229 -15.37 -0.60 32.68
C ILE A 229 -15.51 -1.56 31.51
N GLU A 230 -15.76 -1.03 30.32
CA GLU A 230 -15.82 -1.80 29.07
C GLU A 230 -14.66 -1.39 28.18
N THR A 231 -14.03 -2.38 27.55
CA THR A 231 -12.96 -2.16 26.59
C THR A 231 -13.48 -2.39 25.17
N LYS A 232 -13.20 -1.44 24.28
CA LYS A 232 -13.57 -1.46 22.87
C LYS A 232 -12.33 -1.72 22.03
N SER A 233 -12.42 -2.62 21.06
CA SER A 233 -11.35 -2.79 20.09
C SER A 233 -11.25 -1.56 19.18
N ILE A 234 -10.03 -1.25 18.75
CA ILE A 234 -9.78 -0.20 17.76
C ILE A 234 -9.79 -0.88 16.39
N GLU A 235 -10.82 -0.60 15.59
CA GLU A 235 -10.99 -1.15 14.24
C GLU A 235 -10.35 -0.23 13.19
N GLY A 236 -9.02 -0.35 13.04
CA GLY A 236 -8.27 0.35 12.00
C GLY A 236 -7.84 1.79 12.33
N PHE A 237 -7.04 2.40 11.44
CA PHE A 237 -6.68 3.84 11.51
C PHE A 237 -7.79 4.78 11.02
N SER A 238 -8.78 4.27 10.28
CA SER A 238 -9.71 5.09 9.48
C SER A 238 -10.97 5.55 10.21
N GLU A 239 -11.31 5.00 11.38
CA GLU A 239 -12.48 5.48 12.12
C GLU A 239 -12.32 6.95 12.51
N ALA A 240 -13.44 7.63 12.78
CA ALA A 240 -13.46 8.99 13.29
C ALA A 240 -12.52 9.15 14.51
N ALA A 241 -12.16 10.38 14.87
CA ALA A 241 -11.39 10.63 16.09
C ALA A 241 -11.99 9.80 17.24
N LEU A 242 -11.14 9.00 17.92
CA LEU A 242 -11.59 8.20 19.05
C LEU A 242 -12.20 9.16 20.09
N ASN A 243 -13.41 8.88 20.54
CA ASN A 243 -14.09 9.77 21.48
C ASN A 243 -13.36 9.75 22.83
N GLU A 244 -13.20 10.91 23.46
CA GLU A 244 -12.69 10.98 24.83
C GLU A 244 -13.67 10.27 25.78
N PRO A 245 -13.22 9.31 26.60
CA PRO A 245 -14.08 8.64 27.56
C PRO A 245 -14.57 9.61 28.64
N ASP A 246 -15.84 9.50 29.01
CA ASP A 246 -16.34 10.16 30.21
C ASP A 246 -15.99 9.31 31.45
N PHE A 247 -14.89 9.66 32.12
CA PHE A 247 -14.44 9.02 33.35
C PHE A 247 -15.39 9.22 34.55
N TYR A 248 -16.30 10.20 34.48
CA TYR A 248 -17.29 10.45 35.54
C TYR A 248 -18.60 9.67 35.33
N SER A 249 -18.75 9.03 34.18
CA SER A 249 -19.91 8.19 33.88
C SER A 249 -19.90 6.88 34.69
N ARG A 250 -21.07 6.24 34.80
CA ARG A 250 -21.21 4.92 35.45
C ARG A 250 -20.63 3.79 34.60
N LYS A 251 -20.53 4.01 33.29
CA LYS A 251 -20.03 3.07 32.30
C LYS A 251 -18.91 3.76 31.52
N ILE A 252 -17.68 3.42 31.88
CA ILE A 252 -16.48 3.98 31.26
C ILE A 252 -16.10 3.07 30.09
N ASP A 253 -16.21 3.62 28.88
CA ASP A 253 -15.82 2.95 27.64
C ASP A 253 -14.37 3.34 27.30
N LEU A 254 -13.44 2.40 27.42
CA LEU A 254 -12.03 2.60 27.07
C LEU A 254 -11.70 1.90 25.75
N TYR A 255 -10.75 2.44 25.00
CA TYR A 255 -10.21 1.78 23.81
C TYR A 255 -9.00 0.92 24.18
N GLU A 256 -8.95 -0.30 23.64
CA GLU A 256 -7.95 -1.32 23.97
C GLU A 256 -6.62 -1.06 23.23
N PHE A 257 -5.80 -0.15 23.78
CA PHE A 257 -4.54 0.26 23.16
C PHE A 257 -3.45 -0.82 23.23
N ASN A 258 -3.48 -1.78 24.17
CA ASN A 258 -2.46 -2.83 24.22
C ASN A 258 -2.57 -3.78 23.04
N ALA A 259 -3.76 -4.36 22.83
CA ALA A 259 -3.97 -5.31 21.75
C ALA A 259 -3.72 -4.65 20.38
N TRP A 260 -4.18 -3.42 20.22
CA TRP A 260 -3.91 -2.65 19.02
C TRP A 260 -2.41 -2.37 18.84
N SER A 261 -1.72 -1.86 19.86
CA SER A 261 -0.28 -1.61 19.80
C SER A 261 0.49 -2.88 19.42
N ALA A 262 0.23 -4.00 20.10
CA ALA A 262 0.88 -5.28 19.82
C ALA A 262 0.65 -5.73 18.36
N SER A 263 -0.57 -5.58 17.83
CA SER A 263 -0.88 -5.86 16.42
C SER A 263 -0.04 -4.99 15.48
N GLN A 264 0.00 -3.67 15.71
CA GLN A 264 0.78 -2.74 14.88
C GLN A 264 2.29 -3.03 14.95
N GLN A 265 2.80 -3.43 16.11
CA GLN A 265 4.20 -3.85 16.27
C GLN A 265 4.52 -5.11 15.47
N ALA A 266 3.64 -6.10 15.47
CA ALA A 266 3.81 -7.32 14.69
C ALA A 266 3.79 -7.02 13.19
N GLN A 267 2.84 -6.18 12.74
CA GLN A 267 2.78 -5.71 11.36
C GLN A 267 4.06 -4.97 10.96
N TYR A 268 4.54 -4.04 11.79
CA TYR A 268 5.78 -3.31 11.55
C TYR A 268 6.99 -4.26 11.39
N LYS A 269 7.15 -5.25 12.28
CA LYS A 269 8.25 -6.22 12.19
C LYS A 269 8.20 -7.00 10.88
N SER A 270 7.03 -7.51 10.51
CA SER A 270 6.82 -8.22 9.24
C SER A 270 7.12 -7.32 8.03
N LYS A 271 6.59 -6.08 8.00
CA LYS A 271 6.84 -5.15 6.88
C LYS A 271 8.28 -4.68 6.80
N ARG A 272 9.00 -4.56 7.92
CA ARG A 272 10.43 -4.24 7.92
C ARG A 272 11.26 -5.34 7.26
N GLU A 273 10.97 -6.59 7.56
CA GLU A 273 11.63 -7.72 6.90
C GLU A 273 11.32 -7.77 5.41
N PHE A 274 10.05 -7.59 5.05
CA PHE A 274 9.63 -7.48 3.65
C PHE A 274 10.36 -6.34 2.91
N MET A 275 10.53 -5.17 3.55
CA MET A 275 11.29 -4.05 2.97
C MET A 275 12.78 -4.37 2.77
N ARG A 276 13.39 -5.19 3.63
CA ARG A 276 14.76 -5.69 3.42
C ARG A 276 14.81 -6.57 2.18
N ASN A 277 13.87 -7.51 2.04
CA ASN A 277 13.79 -8.40 0.88
C ASN A 277 13.58 -7.61 -0.44
N ILE A 278 12.76 -6.55 -0.40
CA ILE A 278 12.59 -5.61 -1.53
C ILE A 278 13.91 -4.93 -1.92
N ILE A 279 14.67 -4.45 -0.93
CA ILE A 279 15.97 -3.78 -1.16
C ILE A 279 16.97 -4.78 -1.77
N GLU A 280 17.03 -6.00 -1.25
CA GLU A 280 17.89 -7.07 -1.76
C GLU A 280 17.49 -7.50 -3.17
N PHE A 281 16.19 -7.53 -3.47
CA PHE A 281 15.67 -7.79 -4.80
C PHE A 281 16.10 -6.70 -5.79
N ASP A 282 15.97 -5.42 -5.43
CA ASP A 282 16.42 -4.32 -6.30
C ASP A 282 17.92 -4.35 -6.56
N ASN A 283 18.72 -4.64 -5.53
CA ASN A 283 20.16 -4.84 -5.67
C ASN A 283 20.48 -6.00 -6.63
N SER A 284 19.70 -7.07 -6.60
CA SER A 284 19.85 -8.21 -7.50
C SER A 284 19.54 -7.84 -8.94
N LEU A 285 18.48 -7.04 -9.18
CA LEU A 285 18.18 -6.48 -10.50
C LEU A 285 19.31 -5.58 -11.01
N ASN A 286 19.87 -4.72 -10.16
CA ASN A 286 20.96 -3.82 -10.54
C ASN A 286 22.23 -4.63 -10.92
N LYS A 287 22.59 -5.65 -10.13
CA LYS A 287 23.72 -6.56 -10.45
C LYS A 287 23.51 -7.29 -11.78
N MET A 288 22.31 -7.80 -12.05
CA MET A 288 22.02 -8.44 -13.34
C MET A 288 22.16 -7.45 -14.50
N SER A 289 21.75 -6.20 -14.30
CA SER A 289 21.95 -5.14 -15.29
C SER A 289 23.42 -4.95 -15.65
N GLU A 290 24.31 -5.02 -14.65
CA GLU A 290 25.77 -4.95 -14.82
C GLU A 290 26.31 -6.21 -15.52
N THR A 291 25.85 -7.40 -15.13
CA THR A 291 26.28 -8.67 -15.75
C THR A 291 25.90 -8.74 -17.23
N ILE A 292 24.69 -8.33 -17.62
CA ILE A 292 24.28 -8.28 -19.04
C ILE A 292 25.19 -7.32 -19.83
N ALA A 293 25.56 -6.19 -19.22
CA ALA A 293 26.42 -5.21 -19.84
C ALA A 293 27.87 -5.69 -20.01
N ALA A 294 28.34 -6.58 -19.12
CA ALA A 294 29.71 -7.10 -19.13
C ALA A 294 29.87 -8.38 -19.97
N ASP A 295 29.02 -9.37 -19.76
CA ASP A 295 29.27 -10.76 -20.20
C ASP A 295 28.35 -11.23 -21.33
N SER A 296 27.49 -10.36 -21.87
CA SER A 296 26.50 -10.73 -22.91
C SER A 296 25.64 -11.94 -22.54
N ALA A 297 25.42 -12.18 -21.24
CA ALA A 297 24.71 -13.35 -20.75
C ALA A 297 23.21 -13.26 -21.07
N ASP A 298 22.64 -14.37 -21.53
CA ASP A 298 21.19 -14.52 -21.72
C ASP A 298 20.48 -14.65 -20.36
N LEU A 299 19.41 -13.89 -20.18
CA LEU A 299 18.62 -13.82 -18.95
C LEU A 299 17.69 -15.02 -18.73
N SER A 300 17.68 -15.99 -19.65
CA SER A 300 16.75 -17.13 -19.70
C SER A 300 16.83 -18.12 -18.53
N SER A 301 17.53 -17.81 -17.44
CA SER A 301 17.57 -18.67 -16.26
C SER A 301 16.20 -18.75 -15.56
N GLU A 302 15.67 -19.96 -15.47
CA GLU A 302 14.41 -20.30 -14.78
C GLU A 302 14.37 -19.81 -13.32
N ALA A 303 15.55 -19.75 -12.68
CA ALA A 303 15.75 -19.21 -11.34
C ALA A 303 15.39 -17.72 -11.21
N PHE A 304 15.66 -16.90 -12.23
CA PHE A 304 15.30 -15.48 -12.23
C PHE A 304 13.78 -15.28 -12.29
N GLY A 305 13.09 -16.08 -13.12
CA GLY A 305 11.63 -16.08 -13.21
C GLY A 305 10.98 -16.45 -11.88
N MET A 306 11.51 -17.47 -11.19
CA MET A 306 10.99 -17.90 -9.88
C MET A 306 11.14 -16.82 -8.80
N ILE A 307 12.34 -16.25 -8.62
CA ILE A 307 12.60 -15.21 -7.61
C ILE A 307 11.72 -13.97 -7.88
N THR A 308 11.65 -13.55 -9.13
CA THR A 308 10.84 -12.42 -9.56
C THR A 308 9.34 -12.64 -9.30
N SER A 309 8.81 -13.82 -9.64
CA SER A 309 7.40 -14.13 -9.42
C SER A 309 7.01 -14.13 -7.93
N SER A 310 7.90 -14.60 -7.05
CA SER A 310 7.66 -14.67 -5.61
C SER A 310 7.57 -13.28 -4.98
N VAL A 311 8.58 -12.43 -5.21
CA VAL A 311 8.64 -11.07 -4.62
C VAL A 311 7.49 -10.20 -5.13
N LEU A 312 7.16 -10.29 -6.42
CA LEU A 312 6.04 -9.53 -6.98
C LEU A 312 4.68 -10.04 -6.47
N LYS A 313 4.53 -11.35 -6.24
CA LYS A 313 3.31 -11.90 -5.64
C LYS A 313 3.13 -11.40 -4.21
N GLU A 314 4.20 -11.41 -3.42
CA GLU A 314 4.18 -10.89 -2.04
C GLU A 314 3.86 -9.38 -2.02
N LEU A 315 4.51 -8.59 -2.88
CA LEU A 315 4.24 -7.16 -2.99
C LEU A 315 2.79 -6.87 -3.38
N LYS A 316 2.20 -7.64 -4.30
CA LYS A 316 0.78 -7.51 -4.67
C LYS A 316 -0.17 -7.86 -3.52
N MET A 317 0.18 -8.84 -2.69
CA MET A 317 -0.61 -9.20 -1.50
C MET A 317 -0.58 -8.11 -0.43
N VAL A 318 0.56 -7.40 -0.31
CA VAL A 318 0.75 -6.36 0.70
C VAL A 318 0.25 -4.99 0.25
N ASP A 319 0.47 -4.63 -1.02
CA ASP A 319 0.07 -3.36 -1.61
C ASP A 319 -0.33 -3.59 -3.08
N ASN A 320 -1.64 -3.79 -3.30
CA ASN A 320 -2.18 -4.18 -4.61
C ASN A 320 -2.06 -3.07 -5.67
N ASP A 321 -1.93 -1.80 -5.27
CA ASP A 321 -1.69 -0.64 -6.15
C ASP A 321 -0.30 -0.06 -5.93
N SER A 322 0.68 -0.94 -5.68
CA SER A 322 2.02 -0.46 -5.38
C SER A 322 2.68 0.08 -6.64
N ARG A 323 2.92 1.39 -6.67
CA ARG A 323 3.85 1.99 -7.63
C ARG A 323 5.22 1.29 -7.62
N LEU A 324 5.64 0.71 -6.50
CA LEU A 324 6.86 -0.09 -6.42
C LEU A 324 6.82 -1.32 -7.35
N MET A 325 5.65 -1.92 -7.55
CA MET A 325 5.43 -3.01 -8.50
C MET A 325 5.79 -2.57 -9.92
N ASN A 326 5.27 -1.41 -10.32
CA ASN A 326 5.53 -0.85 -11.65
C ASN A 326 7.00 -0.53 -11.86
N LEU A 327 7.70 -0.05 -10.83
CA LEU A 327 9.15 0.18 -10.87
C LEU A 327 9.92 -1.11 -11.10
N PHE A 328 9.56 -2.19 -10.39
CA PHE A 328 10.22 -3.47 -10.59
C PHE A 328 9.91 -4.10 -11.94
N GLN A 329 8.64 -4.09 -12.36
CA GLN A 329 8.25 -4.55 -13.69
C GLN A 329 9.00 -3.76 -14.78
N TYR A 330 9.13 -2.45 -14.61
CA TYR A 330 9.91 -1.62 -15.52
C TYR A 330 11.38 -2.04 -15.59
N LYS A 331 12.03 -2.23 -14.44
CA LYS A 331 13.43 -2.71 -14.38
C LYS A 331 13.58 -4.08 -15.05
N ILE A 332 12.66 -5.00 -14.80
CA ILE A 332 12.67 -6.34 -15.41
C ILE A 332 12.51 -6.23 -16.94
N SER A 333 11.56 -5.42 -17.42
CA SER A 333 11.38 -5.19 -18.86
C SER A 333 12.61 -4.53 -19.50
N GLN A 334 13.30 -3.63 -18.79
CA GLN A 334 14.58 -3.10 -19.27
C GLN A 334 15.66 -4.18 -19.40
N LEU A 335 15.77 -5.07 -18.41
CA LEU A 335 16.71 -6.18 -18.45
C LEU A 335 16.43 -7.08 -19.66
N ASN A 336 15.17 -7.42 -19.90
CA ASN A 336 14.75 -8.21 -21.07
C ASN A 336 15.07 -7.50 -22.39
N LEU A 337 14.79 -6.19 -22.48
CA LEU A 337 15.11 -5.39 -23.67
C LEU A 337 16.63 -5.37 -23.92
N ARG A 338 17.44 -5.17 -22.88
CA ARG A 338 18.91 -5.18 -23.02
C ARG A 338 19.43 -6.55 -23.43
N SER A 339 18.91 -7.62 -22.84
CA SER A 339 19.27 -8.99 -23.22
C SER A 339 18.92 -9.28 -24.68
N ALA A 340 17.76 -8.83 -25.16
CA ALA A 340 17.39 -8.92 -26.57
C ALA A 340 18.35 -8.10 -27.47
N TRP A 341 18.73 -6.89 -27.08
CA TRP A 341 19.76 -6.13 -27.80
C TRP A 341 21.11 -6.83 -27.82
N MET A 342 21.54 -7.44 -26.71
CA MET A 342 22.79 -8.20 -26.68
C MET A 342 22.73 -9.41 -27.62
N GLY A 343 21.62 -10.15 -27.62
CA GLY A 343 21.40 -11.24 -28.57
C GLY A 343 21.43 -10.76 -30.02
N TRP A 344 20.91 -9.57 -30.31
CA TRP A 344 21.07 -8.94 -31.63
C TRP A 344 22.53 -8.71 -32.01
N TYR A 345 23.31 -8.09 -31.13
CA TYR A 345 24.72 -7.80 -31.40
C TYR A 345 25.56 -9.07 -31.56
N THR A 346 25.23 -10.15 -30.85
CA THR A 346 26.01 -11.40 -30.92
C THR A 346 25.62 -12.33 -32.06
N SER A 347 24.35 -12.34 -32.49
CA SER A 347 23.83 -13.33 -33.44
C SER A 347 23.28 -12.76 -34.74
N MET A 348 22.86 -11.49 -34.76
CA MET A 348 22.11 -10.93 -35.89
C MET A 348 22.87 -9.86 -36.65
N VAL A 349 23.78 -9.10 -36.03
CA VAL A 349 24.52 -8.02 -36.72
C VAL A 349 25.31 -8.52 -37.93
N ASP A 350 25.98 -9.67 -37.78
CA ASP A 350 26.74 -10.29 -38.85
C ASP A 350 25.90 -11.25 -39.71
N SER A 351 24.61 -11.41 -39.41
CA SER A 351 23.72 -12.21 -40.23
C SER A 351 23.50 -11.50 -41.57
N ALA A 352 23.74 -12.23 -42.65
CA ALA A 352 23.30 -11.80 -43.96
C ALA A 352 21.77 -11.72 -44.03
N ASN A 353 21.05 -12.65 -43.40
CA ASN A 353 19.63 -12.86 -43.64
C ASN A 353 18.76 -11.70 -43.11
N VAL A 354 18.31 -10.83 -44.01
CA VAL A 354 17.49 -9.65 -43.67
C VAL A 354 16.13 -10.05 -43.08
N ALA A 355 15.54 -11.16 -43.52
CA ALA A 355 14.25 -11.62 -42.99
C ALA A 355 14.38 -12.10 -41.53
N GLU A 356 15.46 -12.79 -41.21
CA GLU A 356 15.77 -13.23 -39.84
C GLU A 356 16.09 -12.04 -38.93
N GLN A 357 16.84 -11.06 -39.45
CA GLN A 357 17.07 -9.77 -38.80
C GLN A 357 15.72 -9.05 -38.51
N LEU A 358 14.80 -9.00 -39.48
CA LEU A 358 13.48 -8.38 -39.26
C LEU A 358 12.64 -9.15 -38.22
N ASP A 359 12.66 -10.48 -38.23
CA ASP A 359 11.95 -11.28 -37.21
C ASP A 359 12.50 -11.03 -35.82
N TYR A 360 13.83 -10.99 -35.67
CA TYR A 360 14.45 -10.69 -34.40
C TYR A 360 14.17 -9.25 -33.95
N LEU A 361 14.17 -8.28 -34.87
CA LEU A 361 13.82 -6.90 -34.56
C LEU A 361 12.39 -6.76 -34.02
N LYS A 362 11.43 -7.54 -34.53
CA LYS A 362 10.07 -7.60 -33.98
C LYS A 362 10.06 -8.06 -32.52
N LYS A 363 10.94 -9.00 -32.14
CA LYS A 363 11.09 -9.43 -30.74
C LYS A 363 11.62 -8.28 -29.87
N ILE A 364 12.63 -7.55 -30.33
CA ILE A 364 13.15 -6.36 -29.63
C ILE A 364 12.06 -5.30 -29.47
N ARG A 365 11.30 -5.03 -30.54
CA ARG A 365 10.21 -4.04 -30.51
C ARG A 365 9.13 -4.42 -29.50
N SER A 366 8.73 -5.68 -29.44
CA SER A 366 7.78 -6.16 -28.42
C SER A 366 8.28 -5.91 -26.99
N GLN A 367 9.56 -6.15 -26.70
CA GLN A 367 10.14 -5.83 -25.39
C GLN A 367 10.20 -4.31 -25.14
N TYR A 368 10.55 -3.53 -26.15
CA TYR A 368 10.59 -2.07 -26.10
C TYR A 368 9.21 -1.47 -25.79
N ASP A 369 8.15 -1.93 -26.46
CA ASP A 369 6.78 -1.47 -26.22
C ASP A 369 6.33 -1.74 -24.78
N GLY A 370 6.76 -2.89 -24.21
CA GLY A 370 6.58 -3.19 -22.78
C GLY A 370 7.25 -2.16 -21.86
N VAL A 371 8.50 -1.78 -22.17
CA VAL A 371 9.24 -0.75 -21.43
C VAL A 371 8.57 0.62 -21.56
N VAL A 372 8.12 1.02 -22.76
CA VAL A 372 7.41 2.29 -22.99
C VAL A 372 6.15 2.36 -22.14
N LYS A 373 5.32 1.30 -22.19
CA LYS A 373 4.08 1.22 -21.41
C LYS A 373 4.35 1.43 -19.92
N LEU A 374 5.35 0.73 -19.36
CA LEU A 374 5.69 0.82 -17.95
C LEU A 374 6.40 2.13 -17.57
N SER A 375 7.17 2.74 -18.48
CA SER A 375 7.88 4.01 -18.22
C SER A 375 6.93 5.16 -17.85
N SER A 376 5.75 5.18 -18.47
CA SER A 376 4.72 6.19 -18.20
C SER A 376 4.23 6.12 -16.75
N SER A 377 4.12 4.91 -16.20
CA SER A 377 3.67 4.62 -14.84
C SER A 377 4.68 4.99 -13.74
N LEU A 378 5.93 5.31 -14.11
CA LEU A 378 6.94 5.83 -13.18
C LEU A 378 6.70 7.28 -12.79
N THR A 379 5.88 8.00 -13.55
CA THR A 379 5.60 9.42 -13.30
C THR A 379 4.84 9.60 -11.98
N GLY A 380 5.29 10.54 -11.16
CA GLY A 380 4.68 10.85 -9.87
C GLY A 380 5.15 9.96 -8.73
N MET A 381 6.04 8.98 -8.96
CA MET A 381 6.71 8.25 -7.87
C MET A 381 7.58 9.16 -7.01
N GLU A 382 8.04 10.27 -7.57
CA GLU A 382 8.84 11.29 -6.90
C GLU A 382 8.06 12.14 -5.88
N GLU A 383 6.73 11.94 -5.74
CA GLU A 383 5.89 12.77 -4.89
C GLU A 383 4.76 11.96 -4.21
N GLY A 384 4.16 12.54 -3.16
CA GLY A 384 2.90 12.05 -2.60
C GLY A 384 2.98 10.80 -1.70
N PRO A 385 1.93 9.96 -1.67
CA PRO A 385 1.81 8.81 -0.76
C PRO A 385 2.91 7.76 -0.91
N PHE A 386 3.43 7.57 -2.14
CA PHE A 386 4.51 6.61 -2.40
C PHE A 386 5.77 6.93 -1.61
N LEU A 387 6.24 8.18 -1.66
CA LEU A 387 7.43 8.58 -0.92
C LEU A 387 7.23 8.47 0.58
N LYS A 388 6.05 8.81 1.09
CA LYS A 388 5.73 8.67 2.51
C LYS A 388 5.85 7.20 2.95
N ARG A 389 5.29 6.27 2.18
CA ARG A 389 5.28 4.84 2.47
C ARG A 389 6.66 4.21 2.30
N TYR A 390 7.32 4.45 1.17
CA TYR A 390 8.54 3.74 0.76
C TYR A 390 9.83 4.54 0.96
N ASN A 391 9.84 5.56 1.80
CA ASN A 391 11.00 6.44 2.02
C ASN A 391 12.29 5.67 2.30
N LYS A 392 12.24 4.60 3.11
CA LYS A 392 13.43 3.78 3.42
C LYS A 392 14.05 3.13 2.18
N PHE A 393 13.21 2.59 1.29
CA PHE A 393 13.67 2.02 0.03
C PHE A 393 14.24 3.11 -0.89
N VAL A 394 13.53 4.23 -1.01
CA VAL A 394 13.97 5.36 -1.84
C VAL A 394 15.30 5.94 -1.34
N ALA A 395 15.47 6.07 -0.02
CA ALA A 395 16.73 6.51 0.59
C ALA A 395 17.86 5.50 0.35
N ALA A 396 17.59 4.20 0.47
CA ALA A 396 18.59 3.15 0.31
C ALA A 396 19.04 2.99 -1.16
N GLN A 397 18.11 3.01 -2.11
CA GLN A 397 18.40 2.70 -3.52
C GLN A 397 18.68 3.93 -4.39
N TYR A 398 18.09 5.08 -4.03
CA TYR A 398 18.16 6.30 -4.85
C TYR A 398 18.71 7.49 -4.08
N SER A 399 19.22 7.34 -2.85
CA SER A 399 19.72 8.45 -2.02
C SER A 399 18.68 9.57 -1.78
N GLY A 400 17.38 9.24 -1.85
CA GLY A 400 16.27 10.15 -1.58
C GLY A 400 15.45 10.56 -2.81
N ALA A 401 14.42 11.37 -2.57
CA ALA A 401 13.41 11.73 -3.56
C ALA A 401 13.99 12.46 -4.80
N THR A 402 14.93 13.36 -4.61
CA THR A 402 15.54 14.13 -5.71
C THR A 402 16.27 13.24 -6.70
N ALA A 403 17.04 12.26 -6.20
CA ALA A 403 17.78 11.35 -7.06
C ALA A 403 16.89 10.25 -7.66
N LEU A 404 15.79 9.86 -6.99
CA LEU A 404 14.72 9.08 -7.64
C LEU A 404 14.10 9.85 -8.82
N LYS A 405 13.79 11.14 -8.64
CA LYS A 405 13.25 11.99 -9.71
C LYS A 405 14.22 12.07 -10.89
N ALA A 406 15.51 12.31 -10.62
CA ALA A 406 16.55 12.32 -11.65
C ALA A 406 16.68 10.96 -12.36
N TYR A 407 16.57 9.85 -11.62
CA TYR A 407 16.53 8.51 -12.18
C TYR A 407 15.36 8.36 -13.16
N VAL A 408 14.13 8.70 -12.75
CA VAL A 408 12.93 8.61 -13.60
C VAL A 408 13.08 9.45 -14.88
N TYR A 409 13.61 10.67 -14.80
CA TYR A 409 13.88 11.49 -15.98
C TYR A 409 14.90 10.85 -16.92
N LYS A 410 16.03 10.39 -16.38
CA LYS A 410 17.06 9.71 -17.18
C LYS A 410 16.51 8.46 -17.85
N GLN A 411 15.65 7.71 -17.16
CA GLN A 411 15.00 6.53 -17.72
C GLN A 411 14.08 6.87 -18.90
N LYS A 412 13.32 7.98 -18.84
CA LYS A 412 12.51 8.44 -19.98
C LYS A 412 13.37 8.81 -21.19
N GLU A 413 14.46 9.55 -20.97
CA GLU A 413 15.40 9.92 -22.04
C GLU A 413 16.03 8.69 -22.71
N LEU A 414 16.40 7.68 -21.91
CA LEU A 414 16.94 6.41 -22.43
C LEU A 414 15.92 5.67 -23.29
N VAL A 415 14.65 5.60 -22.86
CA VAL A 415 13.57 4.98 -23.65
C VAL A 415 13.38 5.72 -24.97
N GLU A 416 13.35 7.05 -24.98
CA GLU A 416 13.25 7.83 -26.22
C GLU A 416 14.44 7.59 -27.16
N LYS A 417 15.66 7.51 -26.61
CA LYS A 417 16.87 7.21 -27.38
C LYS A 417 16.83 5.82 -28.00
N ASP A 418 16.41 4.81 -27.25
CA ASP A 418 16.30 3.44 -27.75
C ASP A 418 15.20 3.31 -28.81
N GLY A 419 14.09 4.06 -28.66
CA GLY A 419 13.04 4.15 -29.67
C GLY A 419 13.53 4.74 -30.99
N LYS A 420 14.34 5.80 -30.95
CA LYS A 420 14.96 6.39 -32.16
C LYS A 420 15.85 5.37 -32.87
N LYS A 421 16.76 4.71 -32.14
CA LYS A 421 17.63 3.66 -32.68
C LYS A 421 16.83 2.52 -33.31
N LEU A 422 15.76 2.08 -32.64
CA LEU A 422 14.92 1.00 -33.13
C LEU A 422 14.21 1.39 -34.43
N ASN A 423 13.69 2.62 -34.52
CA ASN A 423 13.04 3.13 -35.74
C ASN A 423 14.03 3.33 -36.89
N GLU A 424 15.25 3.78 -36.61
CA GLU A 424 16.33 3.87 -37.60
C GLU A 424 16.68 2.48 -38.15
N LEU A 425 16.87 1.50 -37.27
CA LEU A 425 17.19 0.13 -37.65
C LEU A 425 16.05 -0.55 -38.43
N ASP A 426 14.81 -0.36 -37.98
CA ASP A 426 13.60 -0.84 -38.67
C ASP A 426 13.49 -0.25 -40.08
N SER A 427 13.73 1.07 -40.22
CA SER A 427 13.71 1.74 -41.53
C SER A 427 14.81 1.22 -42.45
N LEU A 428 16.03 1.02 -41.93
CA LEU A 428 17.15 0.49 -42.69
C LEU A 428 16.90 -0.95 -43.16
N LEU A 429 16.35 -1.80 -42.31
CA LEU A 429 16.08 -3.20 -42.67
C LEU A 429 14.85 -3.34 -43.57
N ALA A 430 13.80 -2.54 -43.35
CA ALA A 430 12.66 -2.47 -44.26
C ALA A 430 13.08 -1.96 -45.64
N GLU A 431 14.00 -0.99 -45.70
CA GLU A 431 14.59 -0.55 -46.95
C GLU A 431 15.41 -1.66 -47.62
N ARG A 432 16.24 -2.41 -46.87
CA ARG A 432 16.99 -3.57 -47.42
C ARG A 432 16.09 -4.72 -47.86
N ASP A 433 14.95 -4.91 -47.21
CA ASP A 433 13.99 -5.94 -47.61
C ASP A 433 13.19 -5.52 -48.85
N THR A 434 12.90 -4.22 -48.98
CA THR A 434 12.23 -3.64 -50.15
C THR A 434 13.18 -3.45 -51.33
N TYR A 435 14.45 -3.16 -51.10
CA TYR A 435 15.42 -2.83 -52.13
C TYR A 435 16.70 -3.67 -52.01
N GLY A 436 17.07 -4.35 -53.10
CA GLY A 436 18.38 -4.94 -53.26
C GLY A 436 19.39 -3.86 -53.65
N LEU A 437 20.64 -4.01 -53.23
CA LEU A 437 21.74 -3.13 -53.66
C LEU A 437 22.56 -3.85 -54.74
N TRP A 438 22.68 -3.21 -55.91
CA TRP A 438 23.53 -3.67 -57.02
C TRP A 438 24.42 -2.52 -57.48
N HIS A 439 25.75 -2.69 -57.35
CA HIS A 439 26.76 -1.69 -57.77
C HIS A 439 26.51 -0.25 -57.27
N GLY A 440 25.86 -0.10 -56.11
CA GLY A 440 25.52 1.20 -55.52
C GLY A 440 24.13 1.73 -55.91
N GLU A 441 23.41 1.07 -56.81
CA GLU A 441 22.04 1.38 -57.19
C GLU A 441 21.02 0.53 -56.40
N LYS A 442 19.85 1.12 -56.11
CA LYS A 442 18.74 0.45 -55.40
C LYS A 442 17.77 -0.17 -56.38
N ILE A 443 17.54 -1.47 -56.27
CA ILE A 443 16.60 -2.23 -57.10
C ILE A 443 15.40 -2.61 -56.24
N ASN A 444 14.20 -2.14 -56.58
CA ASN A 444 13.00 -2.46 -55.82
C ASN A 444 12.61 -3.93 -56.02
N LEU A 445 12.63 -4.70 -54.93
CA LEU A 445 12.34 -6.13 -54.87
C LEU A 445 10.85 -6.45 -54.66
N LEU A 446 9.99 -5.46 -54.41
CA LEU A 446 8.56 -5.66 -54.09
C LEU A 446 7.61 -4.92 -55.04
N ALA A 447 8.14 -4.05 -55.89
CA ALA A 447 7.36 -3.26 -56.82
C ALA A 447 6.92 -4.07 -58.04
N ASN A 448 5.66 -4.54 -58.03
CA ASN A 448 4.95 -4.89 -59.26
C ASN A 448 4.54 -3.59 -59.98
N THR A 449 5.53 -2.87 -60.51
CA THR A 449 5.29 -1.54 -61.12
C THR A 449 4.85 -1.72 -62.56
N LYS A 450 3.54 -1.65 -62.79
CA LYS A 450 2.98 -1.47 -64.14
C LYS A 450 3.41 -0.15 -64.80
N ASP A 451 3.87 0.83 -64.00
CA ASP A 451 4.12 2.21 -64.41
C ASP A 451 5.59 2.64 -64.45
N SER A 452 6.55 1.78 -64.13
CA SER A 452 7.96 2.10 -64.35
C SER A 452 8.41 1.64 -65.74
N THR A 453 9.30 2.38 -66.38
CA THR A 453 9.78 2.10 -67.74
C THR A 453 10.53 0.77 -67.89
N ASN A 454 10.75 0.02 -66.81
CA ASN A 454 11.32 -1.32 -66.77
C ASN A 454 10.36 -2.21 -65.97
N TYR A 455 9.75 -3.23 -66.58
CA TYR A 455 8.95 -4.18 -65.81
C TYR A 455 9.91 -4.99 -64.94
N ILE A 456 9.75 -4.94 -63.62
CA ILE A 456 10.42 -5.84 -62.69
C ILE A 456 9.32 -6.69 -62.06
N THR A 457 9.30 -7.98 -62.37
CA THR A 457 8.49 -8.97 -61.66
C THR A 457 9.41 -9.70 -60.70
N THR A 458 9.30 -9.37 -59.42
CA THR A 458 10.01 -10.08 -58.36
C THR A 458 9.22 -11.29 -57.90
N TYR A 459 9.91 -12.42 -57.82
CA TYR A 459 9.38 -13.65 -57.26
C TYR A 459 10.09 -14.02 -55.96
N THR A 460 9.32 -14.11 -54.88
CA THR A 460 9.71 -14.69 -53.61
C THR A 460 9.13 -16.11 -53.55
N ASP A 461 9.98 -17.12 -53.45
CA ASP A 461 9.50 -18.45 -53.08
C ASP A 461 8.94 -18.38 -51.65
N SER A 462 7.69 -18.84 -51.48
CA SER A 462 6.97 -18.84 -50.22
C SER A 462 7.27 -20.07 -49.36
N GLN A 463 8.16 -20.97 -49.79
CA GLN A 463 8.70 -22.01 -48.93
C GLN A 463 9.64 -21.37 -47.90
N GLU A 464 9.41 -21.66 -46.61
CA GLU A 464 10.02 -21.04 -45.42
C GLU A 464 11.57 -21.02 -45.35
N ASN A 465 12.28 -21.50 -46.37
CA ASN A 465 13.74 -21.61 -46.41
C ASN A 465 14.42 -21.04 -47.67
N ALA A 466 13.70 -20.31 -48.53
CA ALA A 466 14.31 -19.78 -49.76
C ALA A 466 15.40 -18.73 -49.43
N ARG A 467 16.66 -19.16 -49.61
CA ARG A 467 17.87 -18.35 -49.40
C ARG A 467 18.07 -17.27 -50.46
N GLU A 468 17.20 -17.19 -51.47
CA GLU A 468 17.40 -16.37 -52.67
C GLU A 468 16.04 -15.87 -53.20
N VAL A 469 15.97 -14.61 -53.62
CA VAL A 469 14.83 -14.00 -54.34
C VAL A 469 15.19 -13.87 -55.80
N ILE A 470 14.31 -14.36 -56.68
CA ILE A 470 14.52 -14.28 -58.13
C ILE A 470 13.86 -12.99 -58.62
N VAL A 471 14.67 -12.02 -59.02
CA VAL A 471 14.18 -10.80 -59.67
C VAL A 471 14.17 -11.07 -61.16
N THR A 472 13.03 -10.93 -61.83
CA THR A 472 12.97 -10.92 -63.30
C THR A 472 12.56 -9.56 -63.79
N GLY A 473 13.05 -9.12 -64.94
CA GLY A 473 12.54 -7.89 -65.54
C GLY A 473 12.86 -7.72 -67.01
N VAL A 474 12.21 -6.74 -67.63
CA VAL A 474 12.31 -6.40 -69.06
C VAL A 474 12.63 -4.92 -69.20
N SER A 475 13.76 -4.59 -69.82
CA SER A 475 14.08 -3.19 -70.14
C SER A 475 13.25 -2.70 -71.34
N ARG A 476 12.76 -1.44 -71.31
CA ARG A 476 12.20 -0.81 -72.51
C ARG A 476 13.32 -0.17 -73.35
N GLY A 477 13.67 -0.85 -74.44
CA GLY A 477 14.46 -0.33 -75.57
C GLY A 477 13.95 -0.95 -76.89
N GLU A 478 14.56 -0.59 -78.03
CA GLU A 478 14.23 -1.21 -79.34
C GLU A 478 14.44 -2.74 -79.33
N THR A 479 15.30 -3.24 -78.43
CA THR A 479 15.47 -4.65 -78.10
C THR A 479 15.22 -4.85 -76.60
N PRO A 480 14.09 -5.46 -76.18
CA PRO A 480 13.83 -5.71 -74.77
C PRO A 480 14.88 -6.66 -74.19
N GLU A 481 15.57 -6.24 -73.13
CA GLU A 481 16.53 -7.09 -72.42
C GLU A 481 15.86 -7.71 -71.20
N PHE A 482 15.86 -9.05 -71.15
CA PHE A 482 15.40 -9.80 -69.99
C PHE A 482 16.56 -9.98 -69.03
N PHE A 483 16.34 -9.68 -67.76
CA PHE A 483 17.30 -9.98 -66.71
C PHE A 483 16.67 -10.89 -65.68
N PHE A 484 17.47 -11.81 -65.16
CA PHE A 484 17.15 -12.54 -63.95
C PHE A 484 18.32 -12.43 -62.97
N GLY A 485 18.01 -12.12 -61.72
CA GLY A 485 18.99 -12.01 -60.65
C GLY A 485 18.62 -12.89 -59.48
N LEU A 486 19.60 -13.62 -58.95
CA LEU A 486 19.48 -14.24 -57.64
C LEU A 486 19.87 -13.19 -56.60
N VAL A 487 18.90 -12.81 -55.78
CA VAL A 487 19.11 -11.91 -54.66
C VAL A 487 19.25 -12.79 -53.43
N PRO A 488 20.47 -13.06 -52.95
CA PRO A 488 20.66 -13.85 -51.74
C PRO A 488 19.90 -13.24 -50.55
N SER A 489 19.71 -14.01 -49.49
CA SER A 489 19.06 -13.58 -48.25
C SER A 489 19.75 -12.36 -47.61
N SER A 490 21.00 -12.09 -47.99
CA SER A 490 21.78 -10.87 -47.71
C SER A 490 21.19 -9.58 -48.28
N ARG A 491 20.38 -9.71 -49.35
CA ARG A 491 19.89 -8.64 -50.22
C ARG A 491 21.00 -7.85 -50.94
N PHE A 492 22.24 -8.33 -50.88
CA PHE A 492 23.35 -7.85 -51.71
C PHE A 492 23.40 -8.67 -52.99
N VAL A 493 23.24 -8.02 -54.13
CA VAL A 493 23.24 -8.69 -55.42
C VAL A 493 24.65 -8.68 -55.96
N ASP A 494 25.42 -9.73 -55.69
CA ASP A 494 26.83 -9.85 -56.13
C ASP A 494 26.95 -9.89 -57.67
N SER A 495 25.93 -10.44 -58.34
CA SER A 495 25.86 -10.48 -59.81
C SER A 495 24.41 -10.53 -60.28
N LEU A 496 24.00 -9.56 -61.10
CA LEU A 496 22.83 -9.69 -61.98
C LEU A 496 23.29 -10.39 -63.26
N TYR A 497 22.66 -11.50 -63.61
CA TYR A 497 22.92 -12.17 -64.88
C TYR A 497 22.04 -11.52 -65.95
N PHE A 498 22.67 -10.66 -66.75
CA PHE A 498 22.07 -10.12 -67.95
C PHE A 498 22.29 -11.13 -69.07
N SER A 499 21.28 -11.96 -69.34
CA SER A 499 21.27 -12.71 -70.60
C SER A 499 20.61 -11.81 -71.63
N LYS A 500 21.42 -11.25 -72.53
CA LYS A 500 20.90 -10.62 -73.74
C LYS A 500 20.37 -11.75 -74.60
N ILE A 501 19.09 -12.07 -74.46
CA ILE A 501 18.45 -13.09 -75.28
C ILE A 501 18.58 -12.62 -76.74
N PRO A 502 19.40 -13.30 -77.58
CA PRO A 502 19.67 -12.81 -78.92
C PRO A 502 18.40 -13.00 -79.76
N GLU A 503 17.95 -11.91 -80.36
CA GLU A 503 16.88 -11.81 -81.36
C GLU A 503 15.54 -12.44 -80.96
N PHE A 504 14.59 -11.55 -80.64
CA PHE A 504 13.17 -11.85 -80.56
C PHE A 504 12.68 -12.30 -81.95
N ILE A 505 12.64 -13.61 -82.20
CA ILE A 505 11.79 -14.12 -83.27
C ILE A 505 10.39 -14.16 -82.67
N ALA A 506 9.50 -13.28 -83.13
CA ALA A 506 8.08 -13.46 -82.89
C ALA A 506 7.69 -14.77 -83.58
N VAL A 507 7.48 -15.84 -82.81
CA VAL A 507 7.07 -17.12 -83.34
C VAL A 507 5.68 -17.45 -82.80
N ASP A 508 4.81 -17.88 -83.70
CA ASP A 508 3.39 -18.08 -83.48
C ASP A 508 3.04 -19.43 -82.80
N SER A 509 4.01 -20.16 -82.23
CA SER A 509 3.72 -21.43 -81.52
C SER A 509 4.65 -21.71 -80.34
N LEU A 510 4.16 -22.55 -79.40
CA LEU A 510 4.91 -23.11 -78.25
C LEU A 510 6.16 -23.92 -78.65
N ASP A 511 6.38 -24.18 -79.94
CA ASP A 511 7.49 -25.00 -80.43
C ASP A 511 8.79 -24.22 -80.57
N SER A 512 8.90 -23.01 -80.00
CA SER A 512 10.09 -22.15 -80.09
C SER A 512 10.36 -21.40 -78.78
N VAL A 513 10.28 -22.13 -77.67
CA VAL A 513 10.74 -21.63 -76.37
C VAL A 513 12.26 -21.42 -76.43
N GLN A 514 12.71 -20.20 -76.12
CA GLN A 514 14.12 -19.97 -75.78
C GLN A 514 14.31 -20.23 -74.29
N ILE A 515 15.30 -21.08 -73.97
CA ILE A 515 15.66 -21.49 -72.62
C ILE A 515 17.06 -20.97 -72.33
N SER A 516 17.21 -20.18 -71.27
CA SER A 516 18.51 -19.89 -70.67
C SER A 516 18.60 -20.60 -69.31
N PRO A 517 19.22 -21.78 -69.22
CA PRO A 517 19.40 -22.47 -67.96
C PRO A 517 20.53 -21.79 -67.17
N LEU A 518 20.23 -21.34 -65.96
CA LEU A 518 21.25 -20.88 -65.00
C LEU A 518 21.47 -21.97 -63.96
N LYS A 519 22.70 -22.50 -63.89
CA LYS A 519 23.09 -23.40 -62.81
C LYS A 519 23.30 -22.61 -61.51
N LEU A 520 22.53 -22.92 -60.49
CA LEU A 520 22.63 -22.36 -59.15
C LEU A 520 23.81 -22.99 -58.40
N SER A 521 24.33 -22.28 -57.39
CA SER A 521 25.38 -22.82 -56.51
C SER A 521 24.97 -24.07 -55.74
N THR A 522 23.66 -24.33 -55.61
CA THR A 522 23.09 -25.54 -55.01
C THR A 522 23.15 -26.76 -55.95
N GLY A 523 23.53 -26.58 -57.21
CA GLY A 523 23.52 -27.63 -58.25
C GLY A 523 22.18 -27.75 -58.99
N GLU A 524 21.18 -26.97 -58.59
CA GLU A 524 19.88 -26.84 -59.28
C GLU A 524 20.01 -25.94 -60.52
N TYR A 525 19.03 -26.00 -61.40
CA TYR A 525 18.93 -25.20 -62.62
C TYR A 525 17.67 -24.35 -62.58
N LEU A 526 17.85 -23.03 -62.71
CA LEU A 526 16.75 -22.11 -62.93
C LEU A 526 16.58 -21.90 -64.44
N ILE A 527 15.39 -22.18 -64.94
CA ILE A 527 15.06 -22.15 -66.35
C ILE A 527 13.91 -21.17 -66.56
N ALA A 528 14.16 -20.09 -67.30
CA ALA A 528 13.12 -19.16 -67.71
C ALA A 528 12.59 -19.52 -69.11
N TYR A 529 11.27 -19.53 -69.24
CA TYR A 529 10.53 -19.77 -70.47
C TYR A 529 9.78 -18.50 -70.82
N LEU A 530 9.84 -18.12 -72.09
CA LEU A 530 8.97 -17.12 -72.67
C LEU A 530 8.22 -17.74 -73.86
N ALA A 531 6.91 -17.61 -73.86
CA ALA A 531 6.04 -18.03 -74.92
C ALA A 531 5.12 -16.86 -75.29
N LYS A 532 4.95 -16.58 -76.58
CA LYS A 532 3.96 -15.59 -77.04
C LYS A 532 2.63 -16.33 -77.25
N ALA A 533 1.57 -15.87 -76.60
CA ALA A 533 0.22 -16.36 -76.84
C ALA A 533 -0.32 -15.83 -78.18
N ASP A 534 -1.33 -16.50 -78.70
CA ASP A 534 -1.97 -16.19 -80.00
C ASP A 534 -2.54 -14.75 -80.05
N ASP A 535 -2.89 -14.17 -78.90
CA ASP A 535 -3.37 -12.79 -78.77
C ASP A 535 -2.23 -11.75 -78.77
N GLY A 536 -0.99 -12.21 -78.93
CA GLY A 536 0.21 -11.39 -78.93
C GLY A 536 0.77 -11.07 -77.54
N THR A 537 0.15 -11.56 -76.47
CA THR A 537 0.68 -11.41 -75.11
C THR A 537 1.88 -12.32 -74.88
N LEU A 538 2.83 -11.89 -74.06
CA LEU A 538 3.97 -12.70 -73.66
C LEU A 538 3.65 -13.39 -72.34
N ASN A 539 3.63 -14.71 -72.35
CA ASN A 539 3.57 -15.56 -71.17
C ASN A 539 5.00 -15.92 -70.75
N THR A 540 5.30 -15.75 -69.47
CA THR A 540 6.54 -16.17 -68.85
C THR A 540 6.27 -17.31 -67.88
N ALA A 541 7.12 -18.34 -67.91
CA ALA A 541 7.17 -19.35 -66.86
C ALA A 541 8.60 -19.47 -66.33
N LEU A 542 8.75 -19.64 -65.03
CA LEU A 542 10.02 -19.98 -64.38
C LEU A 542 9.91 -21.40 -63.85
N VAL A 543 10.90 -22.22 -64.18
CA VAL A 543 11.03 -23.59 -63.67
C VAL A 543 12.33 -23.70 -62.92
N LEU A 544 12.24 -24.08 -61.65
CA LEU A 544 13.40 -24.54 -60.90
C LEU A 544 13.42 -26.06 -60.98
N ALA A 545 14.51 -26.62 -61.49
CA ALA A 545 14.67 -28.06 -61.64
C ALA A 545 16.00 -28.53 -61.06
N SER A 546 15.98 -29.70 -60.45
CA SER A 546 17.18 -30.42 -60.03
C SER A 546 17.31 -31.68 -60.87
N VAL A 547 18.54 -32.05 -61.18
CA VAL A 547 18.88 -33.31 -61.85
C VAL A 547 18.34 -34.49 -61.06
N ASP A 548 18.58 -34.50 -59.75
CA ASP A 548 18.30 -35.64 -58.88
C ASP A 548 16.83 -35.70 -58.45
N LYS A 549 16.15 -34.54 -58.43
CA LYS A 549 14.79 -34.41 -57.87
C LYS A 549 13.73 -34.01 -58.90
N GLY A 550 14.11 -33.84 -60.17
CA GLY A 550 13.24 -33.37 -61.24
C GLY A 550 12.83 -31.90 -61.06
N VAL A 551 11.68 -31.53 -61.62
CA VAL A 551 11.11 -30.17 -61.45
C VAL A 551 10.74 -29.98 -59.98
N LEU A 552 11.45 -29.08 -59.32
CA LEU A 552 11.20 -28.73 -57.92
C LEU A 552 10.03 -27.76 -57.80
N TRP A 553 9.90 -26.85 -58.77
CA TRP A 553 8.87 -25.83 -58.76
C TRP A 553 8.67 -25.22 -60.15
N VAL A 554 7.42 -24.89 -60.48
CA VAL A 554 7.02 -24.14 -61.69
C VAL A 554 6.11 -22.99 -61.30
N LYS A 555 6.30 -21.83 -61.94
CA LYS A 555 5.35 -20.73 -61.84
C LYS A 555 5.14 -20.05 -63.16
N GLU A 556 3.86 -19.88 -63.47
CA GLU A 556 3.37 -19.23 -64.67
C GLU A 556 2.67 -17.93 -64.31
N GLU A 557 2.79 -16.93 -65.18
CA GLU A 557 2.02 -15.69 -65.04
C GLU A 557 0.65 -15.72 -65.73
N ARG A 558 0.32 -16.76 -66.52
CA ARG A 558 -1.03 -17.10 -67.02
C ARG A 558 -1.04 -18.40 -67.86
N GLY A 559 -1.77 -19.42 -67.39
CA GLY A 559 -2.47 -20.40 -68.23
C GLY A 559 -1.66 -21.44 -69.01
N LEU A 560 -0.49 -21.87 -68.53
CA LEU A 560 0.34 -22.88 -69.19
C LEU A 560 0.51 -24.12 -68.30
N GLU A 561 -0.49 -25.01 -68.16
CA GLU A 561 -0.30 -26.24 -67.36
C GLU A 561 0.92 -27.04 -67.88
N PRO A 562 2.00 -27.23 -67.08
CA PRO A 562 3.17 -27.93 -67.52
C PRO A 562 3.10 -29.35 -66.98
N SER A 563 2.59 -30.28 -67.79
CA SER A 563 2.82 -31.72 -67.60
C SER A 563 4.22 -32.09 -68.10
N ALA A 564 5.27 -31.49 -67.51
CA ALA A 564 6.63 -31.63 -67.99
C ALA A 564 7.56 -32.37 -67.00
N LYS A 565 8.19 -33.47 -67.44
CA LYS A 565 9.29 -34.14 -66.70
C LYS A 565 10.64 -33.56 -67.09
N VAL A 566 11.52 -33.32 -66.11
CA VAL A 566 12.91 -32.92 -66.33
C VAL A 566 13.85 -34.11 -66.10
N GLU A 567 14.62 -34.48 -67.12
CA GLU A 567 15.62 -35.56 -67.06
C GLU A 567 17.00 -35.05 -67.50
N GLU A 568 18.07 -35.35 -66.75
CA GLU A 568 19.45 -35.12 -67.20
C GLU A 568 19.99 -36.39 -67.86
N THR A 569 20.43 -36.30 -69.11
CA THR A 569 21.08 -37.41 -69.81
C THR A 569 22.29 -36.88 -70.56
N GLU A 570 23.48 -37.37 -70.24
CA GLU A 570 24.75 -36.96 -70.88
C GLU A 570 25.02 -35.44 -70.85
N GLY A 571 24.66 -34.74 -69.77
CA GLY A 571 24.85 -33.29 -69.65
C GLY A 571 23.87 -32.46 -70.49
N LYS A 572 22.66 -32.98 -70.71
CA LYS A 572 21.54 -32.27 -71.35
C LYS A 572 20.33 -32.28 -70.43
N ILE A 573 19.59 -31.18 -70.38
CA ILE A 573 18.35 -31.08 -69.62
C ILE A 573 17.19 -31.28 -70.60
N THR A 574 16.38 -32.32 -70.39
CA THR A 574 15.25 -32.64 -71.27
C THR A 574 13.95 -32.29 -70.56
N ILE A 575 13.07 -31.53 -71.21
CA ILE A 575 11.73 -31.19 -70.69
C ILE A 575 10.71 -31.93 -71.56
N VAL A 576 10.06 -32.94 -70.98
CA VAL A 576 9.14 -33.84 -71.71
C VAL A 576 7.70 -33.49 -71.38
N GLN A 577 6.97 -32.86 -72.32
CA GLN A 577 5.54 -32.60 -72.18
C GLN A 577 4.72 -33.77 -72.73
N GLU A 578 3.75 -34.27 -71.96
CA GLU A 578 2.95 -35.44 -72.36
C GLU A 578 2.20 -35.19 -73.68
N GLY A 579 2.46 -36.02 -74.70
CA GLY A 579 1.85 -35.91 -76.03
C GLY A 579 2.59 -35.01 -77.04
N LYS A 580 3.76 -34.47 -76.70
CA LYS A 580 4.65 -33.75 -77.62
C LYS A 580 6.04 -34.41 -77.70
N ASP A 581 6.72 -34.21 -78.81
CA ASP A 581 8.12 -34.65 -78.95
C ASP A 581 8.99 -33.92 -77.91
N PRO A 582 9.88 -34.64 -77.19
CA PRO A 582 10.74 -34.04 -76.18
C PRO A 582 11.68 -33.02 -76.83
N ILE A 583 11.80 -31.84 -76.19
CA ILE A 583 12.70 -30.80 -76.66
C ILE A 583 13.99 -30.88 -75.85
N PHE A 584 15.12 -31.00 -76.55
CA PHE A 584 16.45 -31.15 -75.95
C PHE A 584 17.15 -29.79 -75.85
N TYR A 585 17.74 -29.52 -74.68
CA TYR A 585 18.60 -28.36 -74.49
C TYR A 585 19.94 -28.81 -73.92
N SER A 586 21.03 -28.34 -74.51
CA SER A 586 22.35 -28.45 -73.90
C SER A 586 22.47 -27.50 -72.70
N LEU A 587 23.43 -27.78 -71.79
CA LEU A 587 23.67 -26.97 -70.59
C LEU A 587 24.02 -25.50 -70.86
N ASP A 588 24.36 -25.14 -72.10
CA ASP A 588 24.58 -23.77 -72.57
C ASP A 588 23.30 -23.08 -73.11
N GLY A 589 22.13 -23.74 -73.00
CA GLY A 589 20.84 -23.22 -73.45
C GLY A 589 20.57 -23.42 -74.95
N THR A 590 21.46 -24.07 -75.69
CA THR A 590 21.25 -24.30 -77.11
C THR A 590 20.23 -25.43 -77.32
N ARG A 591 19.18 -25.15 -78.09
CA ARG A 591 18.21 -26.17 -78.49
C ARG A 591 18.85 -27.11 -79.51
N GLN A 592 18.75 -28.42 -79.27
CA GLN A 592 19.26 -29.48 -80.16
C GLN A 592 18.13 -30.26 -80.83
#